data_AF-X1RI93-F1
#
_entry.id   AF-X1RI93-F1
#
_cell.length_a   1.000
_cell.length_b   1.000
_cell.length_c   1.000
_cell.angle_alpha   90.00
_cell.angle_beta   90.00
_cell.angle_gamma   90.00
#
_symmetry.space_group_name_H-M   'P 1'
#
loop_
_entity.id
_entity.type
_entity.pdbx_description
1 polymer ?
#
loop_
_entity_poly.entity_id
_entity_poly.type
_entity_poly.pdbx_seq_one_letter_code
_entity_poly.pdbx_strand_id
1 'polypeptide(L)'
;MAFRKRTLRTMSPTARKVARLAGDAESVARRLKNLVPDLQRLDADSQALATAKQNSPVWLNPQVLTEALTDELTDNSIEASTENLTKLWEDFVATELHEGLCKTVVSGVRSQLSQRSEV
;
A
#
# COMPACT_ATOMS: atom_id res chain seq x y z
N MET A 1 37.80 30.48 9.50
CA MET A 1 39.27 30.58 9.48
C MET A 1 39.77 30.03 10.81
N ALA A 2 40.72 29.10 10.82
CA ALA A 2 41.13 28.46 12.08
C ALA A 2 42.18 29.33 12.80
N PHE A 3 41.88 29.77 14.03
CA PHE A 3 42.85 30.47 14.86
C PHE A 3 44.03 29.54 15.19
N ARG A 4 45.26 30.02 14.98
CA ARG A 4 46.47 29.22 15.24
C ARG A 4 46.57 28.92 16.74
N LYS A 5 46.95 27.68 17.07
CA LYS A 5 47.09 27.21 18.47
C LYS A 5 47.98 28.13 19.32
N ARG A 6 49.03 28.71 18.72
CA ARG A 6 49.93 29.67 19.38
C ARG A 6 49.20 30.95 19.80
N THR A 7 48.37 31.50 18.91
CA THR A 7 47.56 32.71 19.16
C THR A 7 46.48 32.49 20.21
N LEU A 8 45.88 31.29 20.25
CA LEU A 8 44.91 30.95 21.28
C LEU A 8 45.55 30.88 22.67
N ARG A 9 46.80 30.39 22.78
CA ARG A 9 47.49 30.27 24.08
C ARG A 9 47.83 31.61 24.72
N THR A 10 48.01 32.66 23.92
CA THR A 10 48.31 34.01 24.40
C THR A 10 47.06 34.80 24.81
N MET A 11 45.86 34.24 24.58
CA MET A 11 44.58 34.88 24.89
C MET A 11 44.04 34.49 26.26
N SER A 12 43.29 35.41 26.87
CA SER A 12 42.51 35.13 28.08
C SER A 12 41.54 33.96 27.86
N PRO A 13 41.15 33.22 28.92
CA PRO A 13 40.28 32.05 28.80
C PRO A 13 38.94 32.35 28.11
N THR A 14 38.36 33.53 28.36
CA THR A 14 37.12 34.00 27.73
C THR A 14 37.33 34.30 26.24
N ALA A 15 38.40 35.01 25.89
CA ALA A 15 38.75 35.27 24.49
C ALA A 15 39.01 33.99 23.68
N ARG A 16 39.63 32.96 24.30
CA ARG A 16 39.79 31.63 23.69
C ARG A 16 38.47 30.96 23.35
N LYS A 17 37.46 31.06 24.25
CA LYS A 17 36.13 30.50 24.00
C LYS A 17 35.44 31.21 22.84
N VAL A 18 35.47 32.53 22.83
CA VAL A 18 34.90 33.35 21.75
C VAL A 18 35.56 33.06 20.41
N ALA A 19 36.90 32.97 20.38
CA ALA A 19 37.63 32.67 19.15
C ALA A 19 37.29 31.29 18.57
N ARG A 20 37.06 30.27 19.42
CA ARG A 20 36.60 28.95 18.97
C ARG A 20 35.18 29.03 18.38
N LEU A 21 34.26 29.66 19.11
CA LEU A 21 32.88 29.85 18.65
C LEU A 21 32.81 30.62 17.32
N ALA A 22 33.65 31.64 17.13
CA ALA A 22 33.74 32.38 15.88
C ALA A 22 34.24 31.49 14.72
N GLY A 23 35.23 30.63 14.98
CA GLY A 23 35.71 29.66 14.00
C GLY A 23 34.64 28.64 13.59
N ASP A 24 33.88 28.14 14.56
CA ASP A 24 32.77 27.21 14.34
C ASP A 24 31.64 27.87 13.56
N ALA A 25 31.25 29.10 13.93
CA ALA A 25 30.23 29.88 13.24
C ALA A 25 30.60 30.14 11.77
N GLU A 26 31.86 30.48 11.50
CA GLU A 26 32.33 30.69 10.12
C GLU A 26 32.35 29.38 9.31
N SER A 27 32.65 28.25 9.96
CA SER A 27 32.56 26.92 9.34
C SER A 27 31.12 26.59 8.95
N VAL A 28 30.17 26.82 9.86
CA VAL A 28 28.73 26.65 9.61
C VAL A 28 28.27 27.58 8.49
N ALA A 29 28.67 28.85 8.50
CA ALA A 29 28.31 29.82 7.46
C ALA A 29 28.77 29.38 6.06
N ARG A 30 29.97 28.79 5.94
CA ARG A 30 30.43 28.25 4.65
C ARG A 30 29.62 27.04 4.21
N ARG A 31 29.30 26.12 5.13
CA ARG A 31 28.45 24.95 4.83
C ARG A 31 27.07 25.40 4.37
N LEU A 32 26.47 26.39 5.04
CA LEU A 32 25.20 27.00 4.64
C LEU A 32 25.30 27.64 3.25
N LYS A 33 26.36 28.39 2.98
CA LYS A 33 26.57 28.99 1.65
C LYS A 33 26.68 27.93 0.54
N ASN A 34 27.33 26.80 0.84
CA ASN A 34 27.45 25.68 -0.10
C ASN A 34 26.13 24.92 -0.30
N LEU A 35 25.17 25.03 0.62
CA LEU A 35 23.84 24.42 0.50
C LEU A 35 22.88 25.25 -0.37
N VAL A 36 23.15 26.55 -0.56
CA VAL A 36 22.30 27.43 -1.37
C VAL A 36 22.08 26.90 -2.81
N PRO A 37 23.12 26.48 -3.55
CA PRO A 37 22.93 25.93 -4.90
C PRO A 37 22.12 24.64 -4.92
N ASP A 38 22.26 23.79 -3.90
CA ASP A 38 21.53 22.52 -3.80
C ASP A 38 20.04 22.76 -3.55
N LEU A 39 19.71 23.73 -2.67
CA LEU A 39 18.33 24.15 -2.45
C LEU A 39 17.72 24.78 -3.70
N GLN A 40 18.47 25.60 -4.43
CA GLN A 40 17.99 26.18 -5.70
C GLN A 40 17.71 25.13 -6.77
N ARG A 41 18.53 24.07 -6.84
CA ARG A 41 18.27 22.93 -7.73
C ARG A 41 17.02 22.17 -7.31
N LEU A 42 16.89 21.89 -6.01
CA LEU A 42 15.72 21.20 -5.47
C LEU A 42 14.42 21.96 -5.74
N ASP A 43 14.43 23.29 -5.60
CA ASP A 43 13.27 24.13 -5.90
C ASP A 43 12.90 24.08 -7.39
N ALA A 44 13.90 24.14 -8.28
CA ALA A 44 13.68 24.00 -9.72
C ALA A 44 13.11 22.62 -10.09
N ASP A 45 13.66 21.55 -9.52
CA ASP A 45 13.19 20.18 -9.74
C ASP A 45 11.77 19.98 -9.20
N SER A 46 11.45 20.56 -8.04
CA SER A 46 10.11 20.53 -7.44
C SER A 46 9.09 21.24 -8.33
N GLN A 47 9.43 22.43 -8.86
CA GLN A 47 8.57 23.15 -9.79
C GLN A 47 8.36 22.39 -11.12
N ALA A 48 9.43 21.79 -11.65
CA ALA A 48 9.35 20.96 -12.85
C ALA A 48 8.45 19.73 -12.63
N LEU A 49 8.54 19.08 -11.46
CA LEU A 49 7.68 17.95 -11.12
C LEU A 49 6.22 18.38 -10.93
N ALA A 50 5.98 19.54 -10.32
CA ALA A 50 4.63 20.08 -10.16
C ALA A 50 3.96 20.39 -11.51
N THR A 51 4.71 20.99 -12.45
CA THR A 51 4.22 21.23 -13.81
C THR A 51 4.04 19.93 -14.59
N ALA A 52 4.95 18.96 -14.46
CA ALA A 52 4.80 17.64 -15.06
C ALA A 52 3.56 16.91 -14.53
N LYS A 53 3.25 17.03 -13.23
CA LYS A 53 2.04 16.44 -12.63
C LYS A 53 0.76 17.12 -13.11
N GLN A 54 0.76 18.44 -13.30
CA GLN A 54 -0.38 19.16 -13.88
C GLN A 54 -0.61 18.81 -15.35
N ASN A 55 0.46 18.61 -16.10
CA ASN A 55 0.40 18.25 -17.51
C ASN A 55 0.29 16.73 -17.75
N SER A 56 0.31 15.94 -16.67
CA SER A 56 0.14 14.50 -16.76
C SER A 56 -1.31 14.20 -17.10
N PRO A 57 -1.59 13.40 -18.15
CA PRO A 57 -2.91 12.87 -18.41
C PRO A 57 -3.51 12.21 -17.16
N VAL A 58 -4.81 12.40 -16.93
CA VAL A 58 -5.55 11.87 -15.76
C VAL A 58 -5.42 10.34 -15.64
N TRP A 59 -5.21 9.63 -16.76
CA TRP A 59 -5.00 8.18 -16.80
C TRP A 59 -3.61 7.72 -16.36
N LEU A 60 -2.65 8.63 -16.11
CA LEU A 60 -1.38 8.32 -15.44
C LEU A 60 -1.48 8.51 -13.91
N ASN A 61 -2.65 8.92 -13.42
CA ASN A 61 -2.89 9.00 -12.00
C ASN A 61 -3.09 7.57 -11.46
N PRO A 62 -2.20 7.06 -10.60
CA PRO A 62 -2.23 5.67 -10.16
C PRO A 62 -3.55 5.29 -9.48
N GLN A 63 -4.25 6.25 -8.87
CA GLN A 63 -5.56 6.05 -8.25
C GLN A 63 -6.66 5.76 -9.30
N VAL A 64 -6.65 6.48 -10.42
CA VAL A 64 -7.62 6.31 -11.51
C VAL A 64 -7.35 4.98 -12.24
N LEU A 65 -6.08 4.62 -12.41
CA LEU A 65 -5.71 3.31 -12.96
C LEU A 65 -6.12 2.16 -12.06
N THR A 66 -5.98 2.30 -10.74
CA THR A 66 -6.43 1.26 -9.80
C THR A 66 -7.93 1.08 -9.82
N GLU A 67 -8.71 2.17 -9.83
CA GLU A 67 -10.17 2.10 -9.89
C GLU A 67 -10.66 1.46 -11.21
N ALA A 68 -10.12 1.90 -12.35
CA ALA A 68 -10.51 1.35 -13.65
C ALA A 68 -10.19 -0.16 -13.77
N LEU A 69 -9.04 -0.59 -13.26
CA LEU A 69 -8.66 -2.01 -13.27
C LEU A 69 -9.45 -2.83 -12.26
N THR A 70 -9.80 -2.27 -11.09
CA THR A 70 -10.64 -2.99 -10.13
C THR A 70 -12.05 -3.19 -10.66
N ASP A 71 -12.66 -2.17 -11.24
CA ASP A 71 -14.02 -2.24 -11.79
C ASP A 71 -14.09 -3.29 -12.93
N GLU A 72 -13.10 -3.31 -13.82
CA GLU A 72 -13.05 -4.27 -14.93
C GLU A 72 -12.86 -5.72 -14.46
N LEU A 73 -12.08 -5.95 -13.39
CA LEU A 73 -11.88 -7.28 -12.81
C LEU A 73 -13.08 -7.74 -11.95
N THR A 74 -13.74 -6.84 -11.22
CA THR A 74 -14.89 -7.18 -10.39
C THR A 74 -16.11 -7.50 -11.23
N ASP A 75 -16.39 -6.72 -12.27
CA ASP A 75 -17.67 -6.82 -12.97
C ASP A 75 -17.71 -8.04 -13.90
N ASN A 76 -16.61 -8.35 -14.60
CA ASN A 76 -16.65 -9.42 -15.61
C ASN A 76 -16.31 -10.82 -15.08
N SER A 77 -15.33 -10.93 -14.19
CA SER A 77 -14.81 -12.24 -13.78
C SER A 77 -15.55 -12.81 -12.57
N ILE A 78 -15.97 -11.96 -11.64
CA ILE A 78 -16.60 -12.40 -10.39
C ILE A 78 -18.07 -12.72 -10.66
N GLU A 79 -18.81 -11.87 -11.39
CA GLU A 79 -20.22 -12.13 -11.72
C GLU A 79 -20.41 -13.41 -12.54
N ALA A 80 -19.59 -13.63 -13.57
CA ALA A 80 -19.66 -14.86 -14.35
C ALA A 80 -19.33 -16.11 -13.52
N SER A 81 -18.44 -16.00 -12.54
CA SER A 81 -18.08 -17.13 -11.66
C SER A 81 -19.15 -17.41 -10.62
N THR A 82 -19.77 -16.36 -10.04
CA THR A 82 -20.85 -16.50 -9.06
C THR A 82 -22.10 -17.07 -9.71
N GLU A 83 -22.49 -16.62 -10.90
CA GLU A 83 -23.64 -17.17 -11.62
C GLU A 83 -23.46 -18.66 -11.94
N ASN A 84 -22.27 -19.06 -12.40
CA ASN A 84 -21.99 -20.46 -12.72
C ASN A 84 -22.01 -21.35 -11.47
N LEU A 85 -21.43 -20.89 -10.35
CA LEU A 85 -21.49 -21.61 -9.08
C LEU A 85 -22.92 -21.70 -8.53
N THR A 86 -23.73 -20.65 -8.72
CA THR A 86 -25.12 -20.62 -8.25
C THR A 86 -25.96 -21.64 -9.01
N LYS A 87 -25.82 -21.71 -10.35
CA LYS A 87 -26.48 -22.72 -11.18
C LYS A 87 -26.06 -24.15 -10.81
N LEU A 88 -24.75 -24.38 -10.62
CA LEU A 88 -24.25 -25.69 -10.18
C LEU A 88 -24.79 -26.10 -8.81
N TRP A 89 -24.94 -25.15 -7.89
CA TRP A 89 -25.51 -25.42 -6.57
C TRP A 89 -27.01 -25.73 -6.64
N GLU A 90 -27.77 -24.99 -7.45
CA GLU A 90 -29.19 -25.25 -7.70
C GLU A 90 -29.41 -26.64 -8.31
N ASP A 91 -28.61 -27.01 -9.31
CA ASP A 91 -28.67 -28.32 -9.95
C ASP A 91 -28.35 -29.46 -8.97
N PHE A 92 -27.34 -29.27 -8.12
CA PHE A 92 -26.97 -30.24 -7.08
C PHE A 92 -28.09 -30.45 -6.05
N VAL A 93 -28.70 -29.36 -5.56
CA VAL A 93 -29.81 -29.43 -4.60
C VAL A 93 -31.05 -30.07 -5.24
N ALA A 94 -31.35 -29.74 -6.49
CA ALA A 94 -32.54 -30.25 -7.19
C ALA A 94 -32.45 -31.74 -7.51
N THR A 95 -31.25 -32.25 -7.81
CA THR A 95 -31.07 -33.62 -8.30
C THR A 95 -30.52 -34.54 -7.24
N GLU A 96 -29.29 -34.32 -6.79
CA GLU A 96 -28.59 -35.27 -5.92
C GLU A 96 -29.15 -35.28 -4.50
N LEU A 97 -29.45 -34.12 -3.93
CA LEU A 97 -29.98 -34.05 -2.57
C LEU A 97 -31.43 -34.57 -2.51
N HIS A 98 -32.26 -34.22 -3.50
CA HIS A 98 -33.64 -34.70 -3.57
C HIS A 98 -33.70 -36.21 -3.82
N GLU A 99 -32.91 -36.74 -4.76
CA GLU A 99 -32.89 -38.17 -5.07
C GLU A 99 -32.28 -38.98 -3.91
N GLY A 100 -31.20 -38.47 -3.29
CA GLY A 100 -30.56 -39.09 -2.13
C GLY A 100 -31.49 -39.18 -0.93
N LEU A 101 -32.22 -38.10 -0.60
CA LEU A 101 -33.21 -38.11 0.47
C LEU A 101 -34.38 -39.05 0.16
N CYS A 102 -34.93 -39.03 -1.06
CA CYS A 102 -36.01 -39.94 -1.45
C CYS A 102 -35.59 -41.41 -1.33
N LYS A 103 -34.40 -41.79 -1.81
CA LYS A 103 -33.87 -43.16 -1.69
C LYS A 103 -33.70 -43.59 -0.24
N THR A 104 -33.20 -42.69 0.61
CA THR A 104 -32.93 -42.99 2.03
C THR A 104 -34.21 -43.09 2.84
N VAL A 105 -35.18 -42.21 2.60
CA VAL A 105 -36.49 -42.24 3.26
C VAL A 105 -37.27 -43.48 2.82
N VAL A 106 -37.30 -43.80 1.52
CA VAL A 106 -38.01 -44.98 1.01
C VAL A 106 -37.40 -46.28 1.54
N SER A 107 -36.07 -46.39 1.58
CA SER A 107 -35.40 -47.58 2.14
C SER A 107 -35.63 -47.71 3.65
N GLY A 108 -35.63 -46.59 4.39
CA GLY A 108 -35.93 -46.56 5.82
C GLY A 108 -37.39 -46.92 6.16
N VAL A 109 -38.36 -46.39 5.41
CA VAL A 109 -39.78 -46.75 5.60
C VAL A 109 -40.02 -48.23 5.27
N ARG A 110 -39.36 -48.74 4.22
CA ARG A 110 -39.48 -50.15 3.82
C ARG A 110 -38.88 -51.11 4.85
N SER A 111 -37.75 -50.78 5.46
CA SER A 111 -37.14 -51.60 6.50
C SER A 111 -37.98 -51.63 7.78
N GLN A 112 -38.58 -50.49 8.15
CA GLN A 112 -39.50 -50.40 9.30
C GLN A 112 -40.78 -51.22 9.09
N LEU A 113 -41.36 -51.18 7.88
CA LEU A 113 -42.55 -51.99 7.56
C LEU A 113 -42.25 -53.50 7.55
N SER A 114 -41.06 -53.89 7.07
CA SER A 114 -40.62 -55.30 7.08
C SER A 114 -40.41 -55.84 8.50
N GLN A 115 -39.86 -55.02 9.41
CA GLN A 115 -39.71 -55.40 10.82
C GLN A 115 -41.05 -55.49 11.56
N ARG A 116 -42.08 -54.77 11.09
CA ARG A 116 -43.42 -54.78 11.68
C ARG A 116 -44.30 -55.94 11.22
N SER A 117 -43.96 -56.63 10.13
CA SER A 117 -44.70 -57.81 9.63
C SER A 117 -44.18 -59.15 10.18
N GLU A 118 -43.09 -59.14 10.94
CA GLU A 118 -42.47 -60.33 11.55
C GLU A 118 -42.71 -60.44 13.08
N VAL A 119 -43.54 -59.55 13.64
CA VAL A 119 -44.03 -59.58 15.04
C VAL A 119 -45.53 -59.84 15.05
#